data_AF-A0A7X7EZ86-F1
#
_entry.id   AF-A0A7X7EZ86-F1
#
_cell.length_a   1.000
_cell.length_b   1.000
_cell.length_c   1.000
_cell.angle_alpha   90.00
_cell.angle_beta   90.00
_cell.angle_gamma   90.00
#
_symmetry.space_group_name_H-M   'P 1'
#
loop_
_entity.id
_entity.type
_entity.pdbx_description
1 polymer ?
#
loop_
_entity_poly.entity_id
_entity_poly.type
_entity_poly.pdbx_seq_one_letter_code
_entity_poly.pdbx_strand_id
1 'polypeptide(L)'
;MCRKIAFVVLLLVVVIVARKHNMAQAAAERLDADTIKQALKVPEIENEGFVERVVAMMNEGKLSRKNVTIAFIKARQRNKHRFQYFKHAMIELAQREGVKLK
;
A
#
# COMPACT_ATOMS: atom_id res chain seq x y z
N MET A 1 12.72 -45.54 -8.41
CA MET A 1 13.04 -44.56 -7.35
C MET A 1 12.96 -43.09 -7.81
N CYS A 2 13.39 -42.74 -9.03
CA CYS A 2 13.42 -41.34 -9.52
C CYS A 2 12.06 -40.59 -9.54
N ARG A 3 10.95 -41.30 -9.78
CA ARG A 3 9.61 -40.68 -9.89
C ARG A 3 9.05 -40.17 -8.55
N LYS A 4 9.45 -40.79 -7.43
CA LYS A 4 9.06 -40.36 -6.07
C LYS A 4 9.84 -39.12 -5.63
N ILE A 5 11.13 -39.06 -5.99
CA ILE A 5 12.02 -37.92 -5.70
C ILE A 5 11.55 -36.67 -6.46
N ALA A 6 11.20 -36.81 -7.73
CA ALA A 6 10.66 -35.70 -8.53
C ALA A 6 9.36 -35.11 -7.93
N PHE A 7 8.47 -35.96 -7.42
CA PHE A 7 7.24 -35.52 -6.76
C PHE A 7 7.49 -34.76 -5.45
N VAL A 8 8.46 -35.22 -4.64
CA VAL A 8 8.83 -34.54 -3.39
C VAL A 8 9.46 -33.17 -3.66
N VAL A 9 10.31 -33.06 -4.69
CA VAL A 9 10.90 -31.78 -5.10
C VAL A 9 9.83 -30.83 -5.63
N LEU A 10 8.88 -31.32 -6.43
CA LEU A 10 7.77 -30.50 -6.92
C LEU A 10 6.91 -29.98 -5.76
N LEU A 11 6.57 -30.83 -4.80
CA LEU A 11 5.80 -30.43 -3.61
C LEU A 11 6.56 -29.39 -2.77
N LEU A 12 7.86 -29.54 -2.59
CA LEU A 12 8.69 -28.55 -1.89
C LEU A 12 8.69 -27.19 -2.60
N VAL A 13 8.80 -27.18 -3.94
CA VAL A 13 8.75 -25.93 -4.73
C VAL A 13 7.39 -25.24 -4.58
N VAL A 14 6.28 -25.99 -4.66
CA VAL A 14 4.93 -25.45 -4.46
C VAL A 14 4.75 -24.86 -3.07
N VAL A 15 5.26 -25.52 -2.03
CA VAL A 15 5.19 -25.03 -0.65
C VAL A 15 6.00 -23.74 -0.47
N ILE A 16 7.19 -23.64 -1.08
CA ILE A 16 8.03 -22.43 -1.01
C ILE A 16 7.36 -21.25 -1.72
N VAL A 17 6.76 -21.47 -2.90
CA VAL A 17 6.04 -20.42 -3.64
C VAL A 17 4.80 -19.95 -2.88
N ALA A 18 4.02 -20.88 -2.32
CA ALA A 18 2.82 -20.55 -1.53
C ALA A 18 3.14 -19.77 -0.25
N ARG A 19 4.26 -20.06 0.41
CA ARG A 19 4.72 -19.33 1.60
C ARG A 19 5.08 -17.87 1.27
N LYS A 20 5.74 -17.62 0.14
CA LYS A 20 6.08 -16.26 -0.30
C LYS A 20 4.85 -15.41 -0.62
N HIS A 21 3.83 -15.99 -1.25
CA HIS A 21 2.58 -15.29 -1.54
C HIS A 21 1.83 -14.86 -0.27
N ASN A 22 1.76 -15.75 0.73
CA ASN A 22 1.04 -15.46 1.98
C ASN A 22 1.75 -14.41 2.85
N MET A 23 3.09 -14.37 2.89
CA MET A 23 3.82 -13.32 3.62
C MET A 23 3.66 -11.93 2.98
N ALA A 24 3.61 -11.83 1.65
CA ALA A 24 3.34 -10.57 0.97
C ALA A 24 1.91 -10.05 1.24
N GLN A 25 0.97 -10.95 1.46
CA GLN A 25 -0.43 -10.63 1.72
C GLN A 25 -0.73 -10.34 3.19
N ALA A 26 0.00 -10.96 4.13
CA ALA A 26 -0.13 -10.72 5.57
C ALA A 26 0.64 -9.48 6.07
N ALA A 27 1.73 -9.10 5.38
CA ALA A 27 2.44 -7.83 5.64
C ALA A 27 1.78 -6.63 4.97
N ALA A 28 0.71 -6.83 4.20
CA ALA A 28 -0.24 -5.78 3.88
C ALA A 28 -1.08 -5.50 5.13
N GLU A 29 -0.44 -4.95 6.16
CA GLU A 29 -1.09 -4.08 7.14
C GLU A 29 -2.09 -3.23 6.35
N ARG A 30 -3.37 -3.47 6.58
CA ARG A 30 -4.45 -2.94 5.75
C ARG A 30 -4.34 -1.43 5.86
N LEU A 31 -3.75 -0.79 4.85
CA LEU A 31 -3.54 0.65 4.85
C LEU A 31 -4.91 1.34 4.70
N ASP A 32 -5.61 1.48 5.81
CA ASP A 32 -6.94 2.08 5.91
C ASP A 32 -6.84 3.57 6.27
N ALA A 33 -7.97 4.27 6.15
CA ALA A 33 -7.99 5.72 6.32
C ALA A 33 -7.62 6.14 7.74
N ASP A 34 -8.07 5.43 8.77
CA ASP A 34 -7.82 5.78 10.16
C ASP A 34 -6.34 5.55 10.51
N THR A 35 -5.76 4.45 10.05
CA THR A 35 -4.33 4.18 10.18
C THR A 35 -3.48 5.29 9.53
N ILE A 36 -3.84 5.75 8.33
CA ILE A 36 -3.12 6.83 7.65
C ILE A 36 -3.29 8.15 8.44
N LYS A 37 -4.52 8.49 8.84
CA LYS A 37 -4.81 9.73 9.59
C LYS A 37 -4.00 9.82 10.88
N GLN A 38 -4.01 8.74 11.67
CA GLN A 38 -3.32 8.67 12.94
C GLN A 38 -1.80 8.77 12.75
N ALA A 39 -1.24 7.98 11.83
CA ALA A 39 0.21 7.95 11.60
C ALA A 39 0.78 9.26 11.06
N LEU A 40 -0.01 9.97 10.24
CA LEU A 40 0.39 11.27 9.67
C LEU A 40 -0.04 12.47 10.52
N LYS A 41 -0.74 12.25 11.64
CA LYS A 41 -1.30 13.31 12.50
C LYS A 41 -2.14 14.31 11.69
N VAL A 42 -3.05 13.77 10.87
CA VAL A 42 -3.88 14.58 9.96
C VAL A 42 -4.83 15.46 10.79
N PRO A 43 -4.79 16.80 10.63
CA PRO A 43 -5.78 17.68 11.23
C PRO A 43 -7.13 17.47 10.55
N GLU A 44 -8.22 17.38 11.31
CA GLU A 44 -9.57 17.15 10.78
C GLU A 44 -9.97 18.20 9.73
N ILE A 45 -9.60 19.46 9.98
CA ILE A 45 -9.84 20.60 9.08
C ILE A 45 -9.14 20.42 7.74
N GLU A 46 -7.92 19.86 7.73
CA GLU A 46 -7.15 19.67 6.48
C GLU A 46 -7.56 18.40 5.73
N ASN A 47 -8.12 17.42 6.44
CA ASN A 47 -8.41 16.12 5.85
C ASN A 47 -9.42 16.24 4.71
N GLU A 48 -10.50 17.03 4.83
CA GLU A 48 -11.55 17.21 3.79
C GLU A 48 -11.95 15.91 3.05
N GLY A 49 -11.89 14.74 3.71
CA GLY A 49 -12.11 13.43 3.10
C GLY A 49 -11.04 12.94 2.11
N PHE A 50 -9.88 13.59 2.01
CA PHE A 50 -8.80 13.28 1.08
C PHE A 50 -8.23 11.88 1.32
N VAL A 51 -7.94 11.52 2.57
CA VAL A 51 -7.38 10.21 2.91
C VAL A 51 -8.36 9.10 2.54
N GLU A 52 -9.65 9.30 2.83
CA GLU A 52 -10.73 8.38 2.51
C GLU A 52 -10.85 8.19 1.00
N ARG A 53 -10.81 9.28 0.22
CA ARG A 53 -10.82 9.22 -1.24
C ARG A 53 -9.63 8.41 -1.78
N VAL A 54 -8.42 8.66 -1.27
CA VAL A 54 -7.21 7.93 -1.67
C VAL A 54 -7.35 6.44 -1.37
N VAL A 55 -7.81 6.08 -0.17
CA VAL A 55 -7.99 4.69 0.25
C VAL A 55 -9.09 4.00 -0.58
N ALA A 56 -10.19 4.69 -0.86
CA ALA A 56 -11.26 4.18 -1.72
C ALA A 56 -10.74 3.90 -3.15
N MET A 57 -10.07 4.87 -3.77
CA MET A 57 -9.48 4.70 -5.10
C MET A 57 -8.41 3.60 -5.14
N MET A 58 -7.64 3.43 -4.08
CA MET A 58 -6.69 2.32 -3.96
C MET A 58 -7.41 0.96 -3.89
N ASN A 59 -8.48 0.87 -3.10
CA ASN A 59 -9.26 -0.37 -2.95
C ASN A 59 -10.02 -0.72 -4.24
N GLU A 60 -10.45 0.29 -4.99
CA GLU A 60 -11.04 0.15 -6.32
C GLU A 60 -10.01 -0.18 -7.42
N GLY A 61 -8.70 -0.20 -7.09
CA GLY A 61 -7.62 -0.44 -8.05
C GLY A 61 -7.32 0.72 -9.00
N LYS A 62 -7.95 1.89 -8.81
CA LYS A 62 -7.69 3.11 -9.57
C LYS A 62 -6.35 3.74 -9.20
N LEU A 63 -5.92 3.59 -7.95
CA LEU A 63 -4.58 3.97 -7.50
C LEU A 63 -3.78 2.75 -7.13
N SER A 64 -2.50 2.72 -7.52
CA SER A 64 -1.62 1.63 -7.12
C SER A 64 -1.37 1.66 -5.62
N ARG A 65 -1.71 0.56 -4.93
CA ARG A 65 -1.38 0.36 -3.50
C ARG A 65 0.10 0.62 -3.22
N LYS A 66 0.99 0.20 -4.12
CA LYS A 66 2.43 0.45 -4.02
C LYS A 66 2.75 1.94 -3.91
N ASN A 67 2.11 2.77 -4.74
CA ASN A 67 2.33 4.21 -4.75
C ASN A 67 1.79 4.88 -3.49
N VAL A 68 0.61 4.47 -3.02
CA VAL A 68 0.06 4.94 -1.73
C VAL A 68 1.00 4.59 -0.58
N THR A 69 1.51 3.35 -0.52
CA THR A 69 2.47 2.91 0.50
C THR A 69 3.77 3.72 0.45
N ILE A 70 4.32 3.97 -0.74
CA ILE A 70 5.55 4.77 -0.90
C ILE A 70 5.32 6.21 -0.41
N ALA A 71 4.20 6.84 -0.79
CA ALA A 71 3.85 8.18 -0.35
C ALA A 71 3.70 8.23 1.18
N PHE A 72 2.99 7.24 1.76
CA PHE A 72 2.78 7.11 3.19
C PHE A 72 4.09 6.98 3.97
N ILE A 73 5.00 6.08 3.55
CA ILE A 73 6.30 5.89 4.20
C ILE A 73 7.13 7.17 4.15
N LYS A 74 7.22 7.81 2.98
CA LYS A 74 7.97 9.08 2.81
C LYS A 74 7.41 10.20 3.67
N ALA A 75 6.09 10.31 3.76
CA ALA A 75 5.41 11.31 4.58
C ALA A 75 5.63 11.07 6.08
N ARG A 76 5.56 9.81 6.53
CA ARG A 76 5.78 9.42 7.93
C ARG A 76 7.18 9.73 8.43
N GLN A 77 8.19 9.70 7.55
CA GLN A 77 9.58 10.06 7.86
C GLN A 77 9.78 11.56 8.08
N ARG A 78 8.79 12.42 7.81
CA ARG A 78 8.91 13.87 8.01
C ARG A 78 8.66 14.27 9.47
N ASN A 79 9.39 15.28 9.94
CA ASN A 79 9.24 15.80 11.30
C ASN A 79 8.03 16.71 11.47
N LYS A 80 7.67 17.46 10.42
CA LYS A 80 6.52 18.39 10.37
C LYS A 80 5.76 18.19 9.06
N HIS A 81 4.52 18.64 9.03
CA HIS A 81 3.66 18.67 7.84
C HIS A 81 3.51 17.34 7.09
N ARG A 82 3.48 16.23 7.84
CA ARG A 82 3.45 14.87 7.27
C ARG A 82 2.28 14.69 6.31
N PHE A 83 1.10 15.18 6.69
CA PHE A 83 -0.08 15.11 5.85
C PHE A 83 0.07 15.89 4.54
N GLN A 84 0.60 17.11 4.58
CA GLN A 84 0.83 17.92 3.37
C GLN A 84 1.81 17.22 2.42
N TYR A 85 2.89 16.63 2.95
CA TYR A 85 3.82 15.83 2.13
C TYR A 85 3.14 14.61 1.51
N PHE A 86 2.27 13.93 2.26
CA PHE A 86 1.48 12.82 1.72
C PHE A 86 0.55 13.28 0.60
N LYS A 87 -0.19 14.38 0.82
CA LYS A 87 -1.11 14.98 -0.17
C LYS A 87 -0.38 15.34 -1.46
N HIS A 88 0.75 16.05 -1.37
CA HIS A 88 1.56 16.40 -2.54
C HIS A 88 2.11 15.17 -3.28
N ALA A 89 2.68 14.20 -2.55
CA ALA A 89 3.20 12.98 -3.17
C ALA A 89 2.08 12.18 -3.87
N MET A 90 0.91 12.10 -3.26
CA MET A 90 -0.24 11.42 -3.86
C MET A 90 -0.75 12.12 -5.11
N ILE A 91 -0.84 13.45 -5.13
CA ILE A 91 -1.24 14.21 -6.31
C ILE A 91 -0.27 13.95 -7.46
N GLU A 92 1.03 13.99 -7.21
CA GLU A 92 2.06 13.75 -8.22
C GLU A 92 2.00 12.30 -8.76
N LEU A 93 1.89 11.31 -7.87
CA LEU A 93 1.83 9.91 -8.26
C LEU A 93 0.53 9.59 -9.02
N ALA A 94 -0.60 10.13 -8.57
CA ALA A 94 -1.87 9.95 -9.26
C ALA A 94 -1.85 10.56 -10.67
N GLN A 95 -1.25 11.75 -10.84
CA GLN A 95 -1.07 12.36 -12.16
C GLN A 95 -0.26 11.47 -13.11
N ARG A 96 0.79 10.79 -12.60
CA ARG A 96 1.58 9.82 -13.38
C ARG A 96 0.77 8.58 -13.79
N GLU A 97 -0.25 8.23 -13.01
CA GLU A 97 -1.20 7.15 -13.32
C GLU A 97 -2.38 7.64 -14.16
N GLY A 98 -2.42 8.92 -14.57
CA GLY A 98 -3.54 9.52 -15.30
C GLY A 98 -4.79 9.75 -14.44
N VAL A 99 -4.67 9.67 -13.12
CA VAL A 99 -5.75 9.85 -12.14
C VAL A 99 -5.67 11.25 -11.55
N LYS A 100 -6.82 11.94 -11.50
CA LYS A 100 -6.89 13.29 -10.93
C LYS A 100 -7.40 13.24 -9.49
N LEU A 101 -6.53 13.55 -8.54
CA LEU A 101 -6.90 13.83 -7.15
C LEU A 101 -7.25 15.32 -7.00
N LYS A 102 -8.41 15.61 -6.38
CA LYS A 102 -8.85 16.95 -5.99
C LYS A 102 -8.81 17.08 -4.48
#